data_AF-A0A931H465-F1
#
_entry.id   AF-A0A931H465-F1
#
_cell.length_a   1.000
_cell.length_b   1.000
_cell.length_c   1.000
_cell.angle_alpha   90.00
_cell.angle_beta   90.00
_cell.angle_gamma   90.00
#
_symmetry.space_group_name_H-M   'P 1'
#
loop_
_entity.id
_entity.type
_entity.pdbx_description
1 polymer ?
#
loop_
_entity_poly.entity_id
_entity_poly.type
_entity_poly.pdbx_seq_one_letter_code
_entity_poly.pdbx_strand_id
1 'polypeptide(L)'
;MTINELVDQVKAAGGKQFEAVPDPKARALVRAVLAEIGKQIQAGGSEPVRIPGFGAFRTTEVEREKDGAKTLVKKIHFRPLPAKQ
;
A
#
# COMPACT_ATOMS: atom_id res chain seq x y z
N MET A 1 -2.23 12.48 0.57
CA MET A 1 -0.82 12.36 0.16
C MET A 1 -0.75 11.76 -1.23
N THR A 2 -0.14 12.49 -2.16
CA THR A 2 0.13 12.08 -3.54
C THR A 2 1.53 11.47 -3.66
N ILE A 3 1.83 10.84 -4.80
CA ILE A 3 3.17 10.30 -5.07
C ILE A 3 4.23 11.43 -5.08
N ASN A 4 3.86 12.60 -5.60
CA ASN A 4 4.77 13.76 -5.63
C ASN A 4 5.10 14.19 -4.20
N GLU A 5 4.07 14.43 -3.38
CA GLU A 5 4.23 14.81 -1.97
C GLU A 5 5.04 13.78 -1.17
N LEU A 6 4.83 12.48 -1.42
CA LEU A 6 5.59 11.42 -0.75
C LEU A 6 7.07 11.44 -1.13
N VAL A 7 7.41 11.60 -2.42
CA VAL A 7 8.80 11.70 -2.87
C VAL A 7 9.48 12.93 -2.27
N ASP A 8 8.78 14.06 -2.28
CA ASP A 8 9.31 15.32 -1.75
C ASP A 8 9.56 15.22 -0.23
N GLN A 9 8.65 14.61 0.53
CA GLN A 9 8.82 14.36 1.96
C GLN A 9 10.00 13.42 2.27
N VAL A 10 10.18 12.35 1.49
CA VAL A 10 11.31 11.41 1.69
C VAL A 10 12.64 12.08 1.38
N LYS A 11 12.71 12.91 0.34
CA LYS A 11 13.90 13.72 0.03
C LYS A 11 14.19 14.73 1.13
N ALA A 12 13.17 15.44 1.61
CA ALA A 12 13.31 16.40 2.71
C ALA A 12 13.75 15.75 4.03
N ALA A 13 13.33 14.50 4.28
CA ALA A 13 13.75 13.71 5.44
C ALA A 13 15.19 13.16 5.34
N GLY A 14 15.96 13.50 4.30
CA GLY A 14 17.33 13.03 4.12
C GLY A 14 17.41 11.59 3.64
N GLY A 15 16.42 11.13 2.85
CA GLY A 15 16.44 9.83 2.20
C GLY A 15 17.59 9.75 1.19
N LYS A 16 18.79 9.38 1.66
CA LYS A 16 20.03 9.25 0.86
C LYS A 16 19.84 8.42 -0.41
N GLN A 17 18.90 7.46 -0.38
CA GLN A 17 18.55 6.60 -1.51
C GLN A 17 17.90 7.36 -2.68
N PHE A 18 17.37 8.56 -2.44
CA PHE A 18 16.68 9.41 -3.42
C PHE A 18 17.51 10.62 -3.87
N GLU A 19 18.66 10.90 -3.24
CA GLU A 19 19.53 12.04 -3.60
C GLU A 19 20.10 11.91 -5.01
N ALA A 20 20.51 10.69 -5.40
CA ALA A 20 21.06 10.41 -6.72
C ALA A 20 20.00 10.09 -7.80
N VAL A 21 18.71 10.09 -7.44
CA VAL A 21 17.62 9.69 -8.34
C VAL A 21 16.89 10.92 -8.87
N PRO A 22 16.88 11.14 -10.20
CA PRO A 22 16.08 12.21 -10.80
C PRO A 22 14.60 12.09 -10.43
N ASP A 23 13.94 13.21 -10.15
CA ASP A 23 12.55 13.26 -9.70
C ASP A 23 11.58 12.43 -10.54
N PRO A 24 11.61 12.49 -11.89
CA PRO A 24 10.70 11.68 -12.71
C PRO A 24 10.90 10.18 -12.47
N LYS A 25 12.15 9.75 -12.28
CA LYS A 25 12.50 8.35 -12.02
C LYS A 25 12.10 7.94 -10.59
N ALA A 26 12.30 8.79 -9.60
CA ALA A 26 11.87 8.55 -8.23
C ALA A 26 10.35 8.34 -8.15
N ARG A 27 9.58 9.21 -8.80
CA ARG A 27 8.11 9.11 -8.87
C ARG A 27 7.66 7.85 -9.60
N ALA A 28 8.32 7.49 -10.70
CA ALA A 28 8.04 6.26 -11.44
C ALA A 28 8.29 5.00 -10.60
N LEU A 29 9.38 4.97 -9.84
CA LEU A 29 9.72 3.88 -8.93
C LEU A 29 8.67 3.72 -7.83
N VAL A 30 8.33 4.81 -7.13
CA VAL A 30 7.28 4.78 -6.09
C VAL A 30 5.94 4.31 -6.67
N ARG A 31 5.58 4.78 -7.87
CA ARG A 31 4.36 4.33 -8.57
C ARG A 31 4.39 2.83 -8.85
N ALA A 32 5.50 2.30 -9.37
CA ALA A 32 5.63 0.88 -9.67
C ALA A 32 5.51 0.02 -8.41
N VAL A 33 6.15 0.43 -7.31
CA VAL A 33 6.08 -0.28 -6.02
C VAL A 33 4.65 -0.29 -5.47
N LEU A 34 3.95 0.85 -5.46
CA LEU A 34 2.57 0.93 -5.00
C LEU A 34 1.61 0.11 -5.88
N ALA A 35 1.83 0.10 -7.20
CA ALA A 35 1.05 -0.72 -8.11
C ALA A 35 1.24 -2.22 -7.84
N GLU A 36 2.47 -2.65 -7.58
CA GLU A 36 2.78 -4.04 -7.27
C GLU A 36 2.18 -4.48 -5.93
N ILE A 37 2.26 -3.64 -4.90
CA ILE A 37 1.57 -3.86 -3.62
C ILE A 37 0.05 -4.01 -3.84
N GLY A 38 -0.54 -3.13 -4.66
CA GLY A 38 -1.96 -3.19 -4.99
C GLY A 38 -2.36 -4.52 -5.64
N LYS A 39 -1.54 -5.04 -6.56
CA LYS A 39 -1.76 -6.36 -7.18
C LYS A 39 -1.70 -7.47 -6.15
N GLN A 40 -0.71 -7.45 -5.25
CA GLN A 40 -0.57 -8.48 -4.22
C GLN A 40 -1.76 -8.46 -3.25
N ILE A 41 -2.28 -7.29 -2.90
CA ILE A 41 -3.48 -7.16 -2.04
C ILE A 41 -4.73 -7.72 -2.73
N GLN A 42 -4.88 -7.46 -4.04
CA GLN A 42 -6.04 -7.93 -4.82
C GLN A 42 -6.00 -9.43 -5.11
N ALA A 43 -4.81 -9.96 -5.42
CA ALA A 43 -4.56 -11.38 -5.65
C ALA A 43 -4.54 -12.19 -4.35
N GLY A 44 -4.21 -11.54 -3.23
CA GLY A 44 -4.13 -12.15 -1.91
C GLY A 44 -5.46 -12.78 -1.49
N GLY A 45 -5.40 -14.07 -1.15
CA GLY A 45 -6.46 -14.82 -0.48
C GLY A 45 -6.42 -14.59 1.04
N SER A 46 -6.46 -15.66 1.81
CA SER A 46 -6.50 -15.64 3.28
C SER A 46 -5.21 -15.12 3.94
N GLU A 47 -4.09 -15.18 3.22
CA GLU A 47 -2.76 -14.82 3.74
C GLU A 47 -2.51 -13.30 3.68
N PRO A 48 -2.02 -12.69 4.76
CA PRO A 48 -1.77 -11.26 4.79
C PRO A 48 -0.52 -10.87 3.99
N VAL A 49 -0.63 -9.81 3.19
CA VAL A 49 0.51 -9.17 2.51
C VAL A 49 1.26 -8.32 3.54
N ARG A 50 2.48 -8.73 3.91
CA ARG A 50 3.30 -8.04 4.92
C ARG A 50 4.36 -7.18 4.24
N ILE A 51 4.42 -5.90 4.62
CA ILE A 51 5.44 -4.94 4.18
C ILE A 51 6.28 -4.54 5.40
N PRO A 52 7.51 -5.07 5.52
CA PRO A 52 8.42 -4.72 6.61
C PRO A 52 8.63 -3.21 6.70
N GLY A 53 8.60 -2.68 7.93
CA GLY A 53 8.74 -1.23 8.17
C GLY A 53 7.47 -0.40 7.90
N PHE A 54 6.39 -1.00 7.39
CA PHE A 54 5.14 -0.28 7.12
C PHE A 54 3.93 -0.91 7.82
N GLY A 55 3.65 -2.19 7.57
CA GLY A 55 2.43 -2.83 8.08
C GLY A 55 2.07 -4.13 7.38
N ALA A 56 0.85 -4.58 7.60
CA ALA A 56 0.27 -5.74 6.93
C ALA A 56 -1.13 -5.44 6.39
N PHE A 57 -1.44 -5.97 5.22
CA PHE A 57 -2.77 -5.94 4.62
C PHE A 57 -3.39 -7.33 4.70
N ARG A 58 -4.64 -7.40 5.15
CA ARG A 58 -5.44 -8.64 5.18
C ARG A 58 -6.70 -8.43 4.36
N THR A 59 -6.96 -9.36 3.44
CA THR A 59 -8.20 -9.37 2.67
C THR A 59 -9.19 -10.32 3.33
N THR A 60 -10.43 -9.88 3.51
CA THR A 60 -11.54 -10.68 4.03
C THR A 60 -12.70 -10.62 3.05
N GLU A 61 -13.36 -11.74 2.80
CA GLU A 61 -14.61 -11.75 2.04
C GLU A 61 -15.77 -11.68 3.02
N VAL A 62 -16.69 -10.75 2.77
CA VAL A 62 -17.91 -10.59 3.56
C VAL A 62 -19.12 -10.67 2.63
N GLU A 63 -20.10 -11.47 3.03
CA GLU A 63 -21.41 -11.44 2.40
C GLU A 63 -22.09 -10.11 2.76
N ARG A 64 -22.47 -9.37 1.74
CA ARG A 64 -23.27 -8.16 1.86
C ARG A 64 -24.60 -8.40 1.16
N GLU A 65 -25.67 -8.35 1.93
CA GLU A 65 -27.02 -8.31 1.37
C GLU A 65 -27.39 -6.85 1.09
N LYS A 66 -27.78 -6.58 -0.15
CA LYS A 66 -28.33 -5.28 -0.55
C LYS A 66 -29.47 -5.56 -1.52
N ASP A 67 -30.65 -5.00 -1.23
CA ASP A 67 -31.85 -5.13 -2.06
C ASP A 67 -32.26 -6.60 -2.34
N GLY A 68 -32.11 -7.48 -1.34
CA GLY A 68 -32.44 -8.92 -1.44
C GLY A 68 -31.43 -9.77 -2.21
N ALA A 69 -30.35 -9.18 -2.74
CA ALA A 69 -29.26 -9.90 -3.39
C ALA A 69 -28.04 -10.01 -2.47
N LYS A 70 -27.54 -11.24 -2.28
CA LYS A 70 -26.27 -11.50 -1.58
C LYS A 70 -25.10 -11.31 -2.54
N THR A 71 -24.19 -10.41 -2.19
CA THR A 71 -22.94 -10.16 -2.93
C THR A 71 -21.74 -10.42 -2.04
N LEU A 72 -20.76 -11.18 -2.52
CA LEU A 72 -19.47 -11.34 -1.83
C LEU A 72 -18.62 -10.09 -2.12
N VAL A 73 -18.28 -9.36 -1.07
CA VAL A 73 -17.43 -8.15 -1.18
C VAL A 73 -16.11 -8.41 -0.48
N LYS A 74 -15.00 -8.12 -1.17
CA LYS A 74 -13.66 -8.11 -0.57
C LYS A 74 -13.44 -6.82 0.25
N LYS A 75 -13.15 -6.97 1.53
CA LYS A 75 -12.68 -5.90 2.42
C LYS A 75 -11.18 -6.03 2.64
N ILE A 76 -10.47 -4.91 2.57
CA ILE A 76 -9.03 -4.84 2.82
C ILE A 76 -8.83 -4.14 4.18
N HIS A 77 -8.18 -4.83 5.11
CA HIS A 77 -7.81 -4.30 6.41
C HIS A 77 -6.31 -4.01 6.43
N PHE A 78 -5.93 -2.77 6.72
CA PHE A 78 -4.53 -2.39 6.94
C PHE A 78 -4.23 -2.31 8.44
N ARG A 79 -3.15 -2.97 8.85
CA ARG A 79 -2.60 -2.89 10.21
C ARG A 79 -1.19 -2.27 10.13
N PRO A 80 -1.00 -1.02 10.58
CA PRO A 80 0.33 -0.42 10.63
C PRO A 80 1.21 -1.17 11.64
N LEU A 81 2.52 -1.20 11.40
CA LEU A 81 3.45 -1.62 12.45
C LEU A 81 3.40 -0.61 13.61
N PRO A 82 3.53 -1.07 14.87
CA PRO A 82 3.70 -0.15 15.99
C PRO A 82 4.94 0.70 15.72
N ALA A 83 4.81 2.02 15.84
CA ALA A 83 5.97 2.90 15.81
C ALA A 83 6.93 2.42 16.90
N LYS A 84 8.17 2.08 16.55
CA LYS A 84 9.20 1.88 17.57
C LYS A 84 9.29 3.21 18.33
N GLN A 85 8.86 3.20 19.59
CA GLN A 85 9.15 4.28 20.54
C GLN A 85 10.65 4.34 20.80
#